data_AF-A0A2K1XLN0-F1
#
_entry.id   AF-A0A2K1XLN0-F1
#
_cell.length_a   1.000
_cell.length_b   1.000
_cell.length_c   1.000
_cell.angle_alpha   90.00
_cell.angle_beta   90.00
_cell.angle_gamma   90.00
#
_symmetry.space_group_name_H-M   'P 1'
#
loop_
_entity.id
_entity.type
_entity.pdbx_description
1 polymer ?
#
loop_
_entity_poly.entity_id
_entity_poly.type
_entity_poly.pdbx_seq_one_letter_code
_entity_poly.pdbx_strand_id
1 'polypeptide(L)'
;MRGGGSQSKHREREREREREREREIELRTMMRKVLVAVLIVSMVASHFENVASDASDCMDACTTGCVQSNTRLTSRCDIKCGIRCGPDSEVEDHTG
;
A
#
# COMPACT_ATOMS: atom_id res chain seq x y z
N MET A 1 36.28 56.63 -18.62
CA MET A 1 35.55 55.36 -18.77
C MET A 1 35.20 54.80 -17.39
N ARG A 2 34.02 55.13 -16.83
CA ARG A 2 33.48 54.52 -15.59
C ARG A 2 31.98 54.31 -15.80
N GLY A 3 31.61 53.15 -16.34
CA GLY A 3 30.20 52.82 -16.62
C GLY A 3 29.83 51.35 -16.47
N GLY A 4 30.80 50.45 -16.19
CA GLY A 4 30.57 49.00 -16.20
C GLY A 4 29.85 48.43 -14.96
N GLY A 5 29.94 49.07 -13.79
CA GLY A 5 29.47 48.50 -12.53
C GLY A 5 27.95 48.36 -12.39
N SER A 6 27.17 49.21 -13.07
CA SER A 6 25.71 49.17 -13.01
C SER A 6 25.11 48.05 -13.88
N GLN A 7 25.75 47.72 -15.01
CA GLN A 7 25.36 46.59 -15.85
C GLN A 7 25.66 45.25 -15.16
N SER A 8 26.80 45.15 -14.47
CA SER A 8 27.19 43.94 -13.74
C SER A 8 26.16 43.56 -12.66
N LYS A 9 25.69 44.54 -11.89
CA LYS A 9 24.69 44.32 -10.83
C LYS A 9 23.31 43.95 -11.37
N HIS A 10 22.91 44.52 -12.51
CA HIS A 10 21.65 44.17 -13.15
C HIS A 10 21.64 42.70 -13.59
N ARG A 11 22.73 42.26 -14.21
CA ARG A 11 22.91 40.89 -14.70
C ARG A 11 22.99 39.86 -13.57
N GLU A 12 23.52 40.24 -12.40
CA GLU A 12 23.52 39.39 -11.20
C GLU A 12 22.10 39.15 -10.66
N ARG A 13 21.27 40.20 -10.62
CA ARG A 13 19.87 40.09 -10.15
C ARG A 13 18.98 39.29 -11.09
N GLU A 14 19.24 39.33 -12.40
CA GLU A 14 18.51 38.48 -13.37
C GLU A 14 18.81 37.00 -13.15
N ARG A 15 20.08 36.63 -12.92
CA ARG A 15 20.48 35.25 -12.61
C ARG A 15 19.88 34.75 -11.30
N GLU A 16 19.74 35.62 -10.31
CA GLU A 16 19.14 35.29 -9.02
C GLU A 16 17.65 34.93 -9.18
N ARG A 17 16.92 35.69 -10.01
CA ARG A 17 15.51 35.42 -10.36
C ARG A 17 15.34 34.16 -11.21
N GLU A 18 16.28 33.88 -12.11
CA GLU A 18 16.26 32.64 -12.90
C GLU A 18 16.34 31.40 -11.99
N ARG A 19 17.23 31.42 -10.99
CA ARG A 19 17.36 30.32 -10.01
C ARG A 19 16.11 30.16 -9.12
N GLU A 20 15.49 31.25 -8.71
CA GLU A 20 14.23 31.19 -7.94
C GLU A 20 13.11 30.54 -8.75
N ARG A 21 12.99 30.89 -10.04
CA ARG A 21 12.02 30.27 -10.94
C ARG A 21 12.31 28.80 -11.20
N GLU A 22 13.58 28.44 -11.38
CA GLU A 22 14.00 27.04 -11.53
C GLU A 22 13.60 26.22 -10.31
N ARG A 23 13.82 26.73 -9.08
CA ARG A 23 13.39 26.08 -7.85
C ARG A 23 11.87 25.97 -7.74
N GLU A 24 11.13 27.00 -8.12
CA GLU A 24 9.67 26.94 -8.13
C GLU A 24 9.14 25.88 -9.11
N ILE A 25 9.74 25.81 -10.31
CA ILE A 25 9.38 24.80 -11.32
C ILE A 25 9.75 23.40 -10.80
N GLU A 26 10.95 23.24 -10.25
CA GLU A 26 11.40 21.99 -9.67
C GLU A 26 10.48 21.54 -8.52
N LEU A 27 10.14 22.44 -7.59
CA LEU A 27 9.21 22.16 -6.50
C LEU A 27 7.83 21.75 -7.02
N ARG A 28 7.27 22.46 -8.00
CA ARG A 28 5.97 22.10 -8.61
C ARG A 28 6.03 20.73 -9.31
N THR A 29 7.11 20.42 -10.02
CA THR A 29 7.27 19.12 -10.68
C THR A 29 7.46 17.99 -9.67
N MET A 30 8.23 18.21 -8.61
CA MET A 30 8.39 17.26 -7.51
C MET A 30 7.07 17.00 -6.80
N MET A 31 6.31 18.05 -6.44
CA MET A 31 4.98 17.90 -5.83
C MET A 31 4.04 17.09 -6.72
N ARG A 32 4.00 17.34 -8.03
CA ARG A 32 3.19 16.54 -8.97
C ARG A 32 3.59 15.08 -8.99
N LYS A 33 4.89 14.78 -9.03
CA LYS A 33 5.41 13.40 -8.99
C LYS A 33 5.05 12.70 -7.67
N VAL A 34 5.20 13.40 -6.55
CA VAL A 34 4.82 12.90 -5.22
C VAL A 34 3.33 12.61 -5.16
N LEU A 35 2.48 13.51 -5.68
CA LEU A 35 1.03 13.34 -5.68
C LEU A 35 0.61 12.12 -6.53
N VAL A 36 1.23 11.93 -7.71
CA VAL A 36 1.01 10.73 -8.53
C VAL A 36 1.46 9.46 -7.80
N ALA A 37 2.63 9.47 -7.16
CA ALA A 37 3.13 8.33 -6.41
C ALA A 37 2.19 7.96 -5.23
N VAL A 38 1.72 8.95 -4.49
CA VAL A 38 0.77 8.76 -3.38
C VAL A 38 -0.56 8.18 -3.87
N LEU A 39 -1.09 8.66 -5.00
CA LEU A 39 -2.31 8.10 -5.60
C LEU A 39 -2.15 6.63 -5.99
N ILE A 40 -1.02 6.28 -6.62
CA ILE A 40 -0.71 4.89 -7.00
C ILE A 40 -0.62 4.01 -5.75
N VAL A 41 0.13 4.46 -4.74
CA VAL A 41 0.28 3.72 -3.47
C VAL A 41 -1.07 3.55 -2.78
N SER A 42 -1.90 4.60 -2.73
CA SER A 42 -3.24 4.54 -2.13
C SER A 42 -4.16 3.58 -2.87
N MET A 43 -4.17 3.58 -4.22
CA MET A 43 -4.97 2.64 -5.00
C MET A 43 -4.56 1.20 -4.71
N VAL A 44 -3.25 0.95 -4.68
CA VAL A 44 -2.68 -0.37 -4.38
C VAL A 44 -2.99 -0.78 -2.92
N ALA A 45 -2.88 0.14 -1.96
CA ALA A 45 -3.22 -0.09 -0.55
C ALA A 45 -4.70 -0.45 -0.35
N SER A 46 -5.63 0.18 -1.08
CA SER A 46 -7.05 -0.16 -1.03
C SER A 46 -7.36 -1.58 -1.54
N HIS A 47 -6.48 -2.19 -2.35
CA HIS A 47 -6.60 -3.61 -2.71
C HIS A 47 -6.11 -4.56 -1.61
N PHE A 48 -5.33 -4.09 -0.63
CA PHE A 48 -4.78 -4.93 0.44
C PHE A 48 -5.71 -5.12 1.64
N GLU A 49 -6.82 -4.37 1.75
CA GLU A 49 -7.80 -4.52 2.85
C GLU A 49 -8.87 -5.60 2.59
N ASN A 50 -8.74 -6.43 1.55
CA ASN A 50 -9.68 -7.53 1.30
C ASN A 50 -8.96 -8.83 0.89
N VAL A 51 -8.04 -9.28 1.73
CA VAL A 51 -7.88 -10.73 1.91
C VAL A 51 -8.74 -11.08 3.13
N ALA A 52 -10.05 -10.95 2.97
CA ALA A 52 -10.96 -11.68 3.84
C ALA A 52 -10.51 -13.13 3.72
N SER A 53 -10.12 -13.73 4.84
CA SER A 53 -9.73 -15.14 4.90
C SER A 53 -10.93 -15.94 4.39
N ASP A 54 -10.93 -16.27 3.10
CA ASP A 54 -12.05 -16.96 2.48
C ASP A 54 -12.25 -18.28 3.24
N ALA A 55 -13.48 -18.77 3.31
CA ALA A 55 -13.77 -20.06 3.95
C ALA A 55 -12.89 -21.20 3.39
N SER A 56 -12.36 -21.05 2.17
CA SER A 56 -11.34 -21.90 1.57
C SER A 56 -9.99 -21.87 2.29
N ASP A 57 -9.47 -20.71 2.71
CA ASP A 57 -8.20 -20.62 3.45
C ASP A 57 -8.33 -21.28 4.83
N CYS A 58 -9.49 -21.12 5.50
CA CYS A 58 -9.77 -21.83 6.75
C CYS A 58 -9.85 -23.34 6.51
N MET A 59 -10.56 -23.77 5.47
CA MET A 59 -10.74 -25.19 5.18
C MET A 59 -9.42 -25.86 4.81
N ASP A 60 -8.58 -25.19 4.01
CA ASP A 60 -7.28 -25.70 3.58
C ASP A 60 -6.29 -25.74 4.75
N ALA A 61 -6.26 -24.72 5.61
CA ALA A 61 -5.44 -24.74 6.82
C ALA A 61 -5.89 -25.84 7.82
N CYS A 62 -7.20 -26.04 7.96
CA CYS A 62 -7.76 -27.05 8.85
C CYS A 62 -7.51 -28.48 8.36
N THR A 63 -7.74 -28.74 7.08
CA THR A 63 -7.49 -30.06 6.44
C THR A 63 -6.01 -30.39 6.37
N THR A 64 -5.11 -29.40 6.21
CA THR A 64 -3.67 -29.60 6.35
C THR A 64 -3.30 -30.13 7.74
N GLY A 65 -4.04 -29.73 8.79
CA GLY A 65 -3.89 -30.28 10.14
C GLY A 65 -4.47 -31.69 10.34
N CYS A 66 -5.24 -32.20 9.39
CA CYS A 66 -5.90 -33.52 9.44
C CYS A 66 -5.04 -34.66 8.89
N VAL A 67 -3.75 -34.42 8.62
CA VAL A 67 -2.80 -35.44 8.11
C VAL A 67 -2.58 -36.52 9.18
N GLN A 68 -3.34 -37.61 9.06
CA GLN A 68 -3.27 -38.76 9.95
C GLN A 68 -3.39 -40.05 9.14
N SER A 69 -2.68 -41.11 9.54
CA SER A 69 -2.63 -42.39 8.81
C SER A 69 -3.93 -43.20 8.87
N ASN A 70 -4.85 -42.85 9.77
CA ASN A 70 -6.09 -43.57 9.97
C ASN A 70 -7.24 -42.84 9.26
N THR A 71 -7.76 -43.45 8.19
CA THR A 71 -8.80 -42.87 7.33
C THR A 71 -10.06 -42.45 8.08
N ARG A 72 -10.42 -43.16 9.16
CA ARG A 72 -11.57 -42.84 10.01
C ARG A 72 -11.39 -41.55 10.82
N LEU A 73 -10.16 -41.23 11.21
CA LEU A 73 -9.86 -39.99 11.94
C LEU A 73 -9.77 -38.80 10.98
N THR A 74 -9.23 -39.01 9.78
CA THR A 74 -9.22 -38.01 8.71
C THR A 74 -10.64 -37.55 8.38
N SER A 75 -11.58 -38.47 8.12
CA SER A 75 -12.97 -38.10 7.83
C SER A 75 -13.67 -37.37 8.99
N ARG A 76 -13.33 -37.68 10.25
CA ARG A 76 -13.86 -36.93 11.41
C ARG A 76 -13.28 -35.53 11.51
N CYS A 77 -12.01 -35.38 11.14
CA CYS A 77 -11.34 -34.10 11.11
C CYS A 77 -11.92 -33.20 10.00
N ASP A 78 -12.19 -33.76 8.81
CA ASP A 78 -12.82 -33.04 7.70
C ASP A 78 -14.22 -32.53 8.05
N ILE A 79 -15.04 -33.36 8.70
CA ILE A 79 -16.37 -32.95 9.20
C ILE A 79 -16.24 -31.80 10.21
N LYS A 80 -15.23 -31.85 11.09
CA LYS A 80 -14.97 -30.80 12.08
C LYS A 80 -14.49 -29.50 11.42
N CYS A 81 -13.69 -29.59 10.36
CA CYS A 81 -13.30 -28.43 9.55
C CYS A 81 -14.50 -27.81 8.84
N GLY A 82 -15.44 -28.61 8.32
CA GLY A 82 -16.67 -28.12 7.72
C GLY A 82 -17.58 -27.37 8.70
N ILE A 83 -17.59 -27.75 9.99
CA ILE A 83 -18.33 -27.03 11.04
C ILE A 83 -17.60 -25.73 11.43
N ARG A 84 -16.26 -25.79 11.56
CA ARG A 84 -15.42 -24.68 12.03
C ARG A 84 -15.18 -23.58 10.99
N CYS A 85 -15.20 -23.94 9.72
CA CYS A 85 -14.99 -23.05 8.58
C CYS A 85 -16.29 -22.84 7.77
N GLY A 86 -17.40 -23.42 8.22
CA GLY A 86 -18.71 -23.27 7.59
C GLY A 86 -19.31 -21.89 7.86
N PRO A 87 -20.33 -21.49 7.08
CA PRO A 87 -20.93 -20.16 7.14
C PRO A 87 -21.58 -19.82 8.51
N ASP A 88 -21.84 -20.81 9.36
CA ASP A 88 -22.32 -20.62 10.74
C ASP A 88 -21.20 -20.24 11.75
N SER A 89 -19.95 -20.06 11.28
CA SER A 89 -18.81 -19.67 12.14
C SER A 89 -18.58 -18.16 12.23
N GLU A 90 -19.49 -17.33 11.68
CA GLU A 90 -19.62 -15.91 12.05
C GLU A 90 -20.14 -15.74 13.50
N VAL A 91 -19.54 -16.43 14.46
CA VAL A 91 -19.66 -16.06 15.86
C VAL A 91 -18.58 -15.02 16.13
N GLU A 92 -18.96 -13.78 15.86
CA GLU A 92 -18.53 -12.55 16.52
C GLU A 92 -17.07 -12.52 16.99
N ASP A 93 -16.23 -11.88 16.18
CA ASP A 93 -14.98 -11.24 16.63
C ASP A 93 -15.35 -10.09 17.59
N HIS A 94 -15.68 -10.43 18.83
CA HIS A 94 -15.82 -9.46 19.92
C HIS A 94 -14.45 -9.19 20.53
N THR A 95 -13.88 -8.06 20.11
CA THR A 95 -13.16 -7.07 20.92
C THR A 95 -12.40 -7.56 22.17
N GLY A 96 -11.07 -7.45 22.14
CA GLY A 96 -10.21 -7.52 23.34
C GLY A 96 -8.72 -7.44 23.04
#